data_AF-A0A2J6J6H8-F1
#
_entry.id   AF-A0A2J6J6H8-F1
#
_cell.length_a   1.000
_cell.length_b   1.000
_cell.length_c   1.000
_cell.angle_alpha   90.00
_cell.angle_beta   90.00
_cell.angle_gamma   90.00
#
_symmetry.space_group_name_H-M   'P 1'
#
loop_
_entity.id
_entity.type
_entity.pdbx_description
1 polymer ?
#
loop_
_entity_poly.entity_id
_entity_poly.type
_entity_poly.pdbx_seq_one_letter_code
_entity_poly.pdbx_strand_id
1 'polypeptide(L)'
;MTLAGVLFLVVGFFVAVLMGVMRTLGSRYLPVVLYLYHVGFTLFYYAYSLSHPADVHRYYTMATTTGTVKLSFGTHAIVWLLSKMHALFPVTLFDSTFFFQLSGFFGLCLLVQAVIEVSPAALSPRARQVVTLLVFLPGLHFWTVSVGKDGLVFLGLVVVLWGLIRSARRWPWMLAGWLLVFAIRPHIAAFVLVALVAAVLSSREVGSRLKLLVVGVATFGAVVFVPILMRYLKIPTFSFAALSRFFADRCADFQASATTLDVSDYSFLLKVFTFHFRPLFFDAPGVMGLIVSVENVALLCMTLFLFRTTFIDLFRYSTNNLVYLFCLYFWLIATVPFVLTIANLGLAIRQKLMFFPFLFVLFTSTYILHRRMKNRPDSGCSAGINGLSRAGSE
;
A
#
# COMPACT_ATOMS: atom_id res chain seq x y z
N MET A 1 -2.82 -1.97 -31.29
CA MET A 1 -2.63 -0.79 -30.41
C MET A 1 -3.02 0.44 -31.20
N THR A 2 -3.83 1.32 -30.64
CA THR A 2 -4.21 2.59 -31.31
C THR A 2 -3.21 3.69 -30.95
N LEU A 3 -3.37 4.88 -31.54
CA LEU A 3 -2.55 6.06 -31.22
C LEU A 3 -2.61 6.42 -29.71
N ALA A 4 -3.75 6.19 -29.06
CA ALA A 4 -3.91 6.43 -27.63
C ALA A 4 -3.01 5.53 -26.78
N GLY A 5 -2.92 4.24 -27.13
CA GLY A 5 -2.00 3.30 -26.48
C GLY A 5 -0.52 3.70 -26.65
N VAL A 6 -0.14 4.12 -27.87
CA VAL A 6 1.21 4.64 -28.16
C VAL A 6 1.48 5.87 -27.30
N LEU A 7 0.53 6.80 -27.22
CA LEU A 7 0.65 8.01 -26.42
C LEU A 7 0.90 7.68 -24.95
N PHE A 8 0.12 6.78 -24.34
CA PHE A 8 0.30 6.42 -22.93
C PHE A 8 1.66 5.76 -22.66
N LEU A 9 2.14 4.92 -23.58
CA LEU A 9 3.48 4.33 -23.50
C LEU A 9 4.57 5.41 -23.59
N VAL A 10 4.48 6.32 -24.56
CA VAL A 10 5.47 7.38 -24.76
C VAL A 10 5.47 8.37 -23.58
N VAL A 11 4.30 8.75 -23.07
CA VAL A 11 4.19 9.62 -21.89
C VAL A 11 4.84 8.97 -20.68
N GLY A 12 4.56 7.68 -20.42
CA GLY A 12 5.19 6.95 -19.33
C GLY A 12 6.71 6.91 -19.43
N PHE A 13 7.23 6.59 -20.63
CA PHE A 13 8.67 6.57 -20.89
C PHE A 13 9.31 7.96 -20.72
N PHE A 14 8.68 9.00 -21.26
CA PHE A 14 9.16 10.38 -21.13
C PHE A 14 9.24 10.81 -19.66
N VAL A 15 8.21 10.53 -18.86
CA VAL A 15 8.24 10.82 -17.42
C VAL A 15 9.35 10.03 -16.72
N ALA A 16 9.55 8.75 -17.06
CA ALA A 16 10.63 7.96 -16.51
C ALA A 16 12.01 8.56 -16.82
N VAL A 17 12.24 8.99 -18.05
CA VAL A 17 13.49 9.67 -18.46
C VAL A 17 13.66 10.99 -17.71
N LEU A 18 12.61 11.81 -17.61
CA LEU A 18 12.64 13.07 -16.87
C LEU A 18 12.99 12.87 -15.40
N MET A 19 12.36 11.90 -14.72
CA MET A 19 12.68 11.55 -13.34
C MET A 19 14.11 11.04 -13.18
N GLY A 20 14.63 10.33 -14.20
CA GLY A 20 16.02 9.90 -14.26
C GLY A 20 16.99 11.08 -14.36
N VAL A 21 16.72 12.03 -15.25
CA VAL A 21 17.51 13.27 -15.41
C VAL A 21 17.50 14.07 -14.11
N MET A 22 16.34 14.22 -13.47
CA MET A 22 16.19 14.91 -12.20
C MET A 22 16.76 14.14 -10.99
N ARG A 23 17.22 12.89 -11.19
CA ARG A 23 17.69 11.97 -10.15
C ARG A 23 16.71 11.84 -8.98
N THR A 24 15.41 11.89 -9.26
CA THR A 24 14.35 11.88 -8.23
C THR A 24 14.43 10.64 -7.34
N LEU A 25 14.84 9.49 -7.90
CA LEU A 25 15.02 8.23 -7.17
C LEU A 25 16.48 7.96 -6.77
N GLY A 26 17.34 8.98 -6.77
CA GLY A 26 18.77 8.86 -6.44
C GLY A 26 19.62 8.14 -7.49
N SER A 27 19.03 7.75 -8.64
CA SER A 27 19.72 7.13 -9.78
C SER A 27 19.13 7.64 -11.09
N ARG A 28 20.00 7.83 -12.08
CA ARG A 28 19.60 8.23 -13.45
C ARG A 28 18.81 7.14 -14.17
N TYR A 29 19.15 5.88 -13.92
CA TYR A 29 18.64 4.75 -14.70
C TYR A 29 17.48 4.03 -14.02
N LEU A 30 17.36 4.13 -12.70
CA LEU A 30 16.35 3.39 -11.93
C LEU A 30 14.90 3.64 -12.41
N PRO A 31 14.45 4.90 -12.64
CA PRO A 31 13.08 5.13 -13.10
C PRO A 31 12.80 4.49 -14.47
N VAL A 32 13.78 4.51 -15.38
CA VAL A 32 13.66 3.93 -16.73
C VAL A 32 13.61 2.41 -16.65
N VAL A 33 14.49 1.77 -15.87
CA VAL A 33 14.48 0.31 -15.67
C VAL A 33 13.17 -0.13 -15.02
N LEU A 34 12.71 0.62 -14.01
CA LEU A 34 11.44 0.36 -13.34
C LEU A 34 10.26 0.45 -14.31
N TYR A 35 10.26 1.47 -15.19
CA TYR A 35 9.23 1.64 -16.21
C TYR A 35 9.23 0.49 -17.23
N LEU A 36 10.39 0.13 -17.78
CA LEU A 36 10.50 -0.96 -18.75
C LEU A 36 10.07 -2.31 -18.15
N TYR A 37 10.47 -2.57 -16.91
CA TYR A 37 10.03 -3.75 -16.18
C TYR A 37 8.50 -3.75 -15.98
N HIS A 38 7.92 -2.61 -15.60
CA HIS A 38 6.47 -2.46 -15.44
C HIS A 38 5.70 -2.60 -16.77
N VAL A 39 6.25 -2.11 -17.89
CA VAL A 39 5.71 -2.35 -19.23
C VAL A 39 5.76 -3.83 -19.60
N GLY A 40 6.85 -4.54 -19.26
CA GLY A 40 6.93 -5.99 -19.40
C GLY A 40 5.79 -6.72 -18.68
N PHE A 41 5.50 -6.31 -17.43
CA PHE A 41 4.34 -6.82 -16.68
C PHE A 41 3.00 -6.41 -17.28
N THR A 42 2.91 -5.24 -17.92
CA THR A 42 1.70 -4.78 -18.61
C THR A 42 1.35 -5.73 -19.75
N LEU A 43 2.35 -6.09 -20.57
CA LEU A 43 2.18 -7.05 -21.67
C LEU A 43 1.84 -8.44 -21.14
N PHE A 44 2.55 -8.89 -20.09
CA PHE A 44 2.31 -10.18 -19.46
C PHE A 44 0.89 -10.27 -18.86
N TYR A 45 0.46 -9.25 -18.13
CA TYR A 45 -0.89 -9.18 -17.56
C TYR A 45 -1.98 -9.17 -18.63
N TYR A 46 -1.79 -8.40 -19.71
CA TYR A 46 -2.74 -8.39 -20.82
C TYR A 46 -2.91 -9.78 -21.42
N ALA A 47 -1.81 -10.46 -21.77
CA ALA A 47 -1.86 -11.84 -22.27
C ALA A 47 -2.53 -12.81 -21.28
N TYR A 48 -2.21 -12.69 -19.99
CA TYR A 48 -2.85 -13.48 -18.93
C TYR A 48 -4.36 -13.24 -18.88
N SER A 49 -4.80 -11.99 -18.97
CA SER A 49 -6.22 -11.60 -18.91
C SER A 49 -7.04 -12.11 -20.09
N LEU A 50 -6.45 -12.38 -21.25
CA LEU A 50 -7.16 -12.93 -22.40
C LEU A 50 -7.59 -14.39 -22.19
N SER A 51 -6.84 -15.13 -21.37
CA SER A 51 -7.04 -16.57 -21.13
C SER A 51 -7.72 -16.89 -19.80
N HIS A 52 -7.76 -15.93 -18.88
CA HIS A 52 -8.31 -16.11 -17.53
C HIS A 52 -9.48 -15.16 -17.29
N PRO A 53 -10.58 -15.61 -16.65
CA PRO A 53 -11.67 -14.74 -16.24
C PRO A 53 -11.14 -13.60 -15.36
N ALA A 54 -11.18 -12.37 -15.88
CA ALA A 54 -10.71 -11.18 -15.18
C ALA A 54 -11.83 -10.13 -15.13
N ASP A 55 -11.92 -9.42 -14.00
CA ASP A 55 -12.82 -8.26 -13.81
C ASP A 55 -12.69 -7.22 -14.94
N VAL A 56 -11.50 -7.16 -15.56
CA VAL A 56 -11.12 -6.30 -16.69
C VAL A 56 -12.12 -6.36 -17.84
N HIS A 57 -12.48 -7.57 -18.30
CA HIS A 57 -13.40 -7.73 -19.43
C HIS A 57 -14.77 -7.18 -19.10
N ARG A 58 -15.26 -7.45 -17.87
CA ARG A 58 -16.52 -6.90 -17.39
C ARG A 58 -16.49 -5.37 -17.35
N TYR A 59 -15.43 -4.76 -16.82
CA TYR A 59 -15.32 -3.30 -16.76
C TYR A 59 -15.32 -2.67 -18.15
N TYR A 60 -14.56 -3.26 -19.08
CA TYR A 60 -14.46 -2.77 -20.45
C TYR A 60 -15.79 -2.92 -21.20
N THR A 61 -16.41 -4.11 -21.18
CA THR A 61 -17.70 -4.34 -21.84
C THR A 61 -18.81 -3.45 -21.26
N MET A 62 -18.87 -3.28 -19.94
CA MET A 62 -19.84 -2.35 -19.34
C MET A 62 -19.60 -0.90 -19.78
N ALA A 63 -18.34 -0.50 -19.95
CA ALA A 63 -17.99 0.86 -20.34
C ALA A 63 -18.34 1.15 -21.81
N THR A 64 -18.21 0.15 -22.69
CA THR A 64 -18.48 0.28 -24.13
C THR A 64 -19.94 0.05 -24.49
N THR A 65 -20.63 -0.87 -23.80
CA THR A 65 -21.99 -1.30 -24.17
C THR A 65 -23.08 -0.50 -23.48
N THR A 66 -22.88 -0.06 -22.23
CA THR A 66 -23.92 0.58 -21.43
C THR A 66 -23.98 2.12 -21.60
N GLY A 67 -23.10 2.71 -22.42
CA GLY A 67 -22.98 4.15 -22.60
C GLY A 67 -22.40 4.87 -21.37
N THR A 68 -22.60 6.19 -21.24
CA THR A 68 -22.07 6.97 -20.11
C THR A 68 -22.76 6.60 -18.80
N VAL A 69 -22.12 5.75 -18.01
CA VAL A 69 -22.54 5.42 -16.64
C VAL A 69 -22.49 6.69 -15.77
N LYS A 70 -23.40 6.85 -14.79
CA LYS A 70 -23.31 7.94 -13.80
C LYS A 70 -22.12 7.69 -12.87
N LEU A 71 -21.37 8.75 -12.54
CA LEU A 71 -20.26 8.65 -11.58
C LEU A 71 -20.79 8.14 -10.23
N SER A 72 -20.26 7.02 -9.77
CA SER A 72 -20.61 6.38 -8.50
C SER A 72 -19.39 5.64 -7.97
N PHE A 73 -19.43 5.20 -6.71
CA PHE A 73 -18.30 4.60 -6.02
C PHE A 73 -17.97 3.19 -6.53
N GLY A 74 -16.72 2.77 -6.33
CA GLY A 74 -16.33 1.37 -6.55
C GLY A 74 -16.20 0.99 -8.01
N THR A 75 -16.89 -0.08 -8.42
CA THR A 75 -16.83 -0.59 -9.79
C THR A 75 -17.30 0.45 -10.80
N HIS A 76 -18.37 1.19 -10.46
CA HIS A 76 -18.91 2.21 -11.34
C HIS A 76 -17.95 3.39 -11.56
N ALA A 77 -17.04 3.69 -10.63
CA ALA A 77 -16.01 4.71 -10.84
C ALA A 77 -15.04 4.31 -11.95
N ILE A 78 -14.64 3.03 -11.99
CA ILE A 78 -13.74 2.49 -13.02
C ILE A 78 -14.45 2.44 -14.37
N VAL A 79 -15.70 1.98 -14.40
CA VAL A 79 -16.51 1.95 -15.63
C VAL A 79 -16.74 3.37 -16.15
N TRP A 80 -17.07 4.33 -15.28
CA TRP A 80 -17.21 5.74 -15.65
C TRP A 80 -15.92 6.29 -16.28
N LEU A 81 -14.76 6.01 -15.68
CA LEU A 81 -13.46 6.45 -16.18
C LEU A 81 -13.19 5.86 -17.57
N LEU A 82 -13.41 4.56 -17.74
CA LEU A 82 -13.26 3.87 -19.03
C LEU A 82 -14.23 4.41 -20.09
N SER A 83 -15.50 4.65 -19.75
CA SER A 83 -16.49 5.23 -20.67
C SER A 83 -16.08 6.64 -21.11
N LYS A 84 -15.52 7.45 -20.20
CA LYS A 84 -15.00 8.78 -20.55
C LYS A 84 -13.77 8.70 -21.45
N MET A 85 -12.86 7.78 -21.18
CA MET A 85 -11.72 7.54 -22.08
C MET A 85 -12.17 7.11 -23.47
N HIS A 86 -13.13 6.18 -23.55
CA HIS A 86 -13.68 5.68 -24.80
C HIS A 86 -14.46 6.75 -25.59
N ALA A 87 -15.10 7.70 -24.89
CA ALA A 87 -15.74 8.84 -25.52
C ALA A 87 -14.74 9.86 -26.09
N LEU A 88 -13.55 9.99 -25.50
CA LEU A 88 -12.50 10.91 -25.95
C LEU A 88 -11.62 10.32 -27.07
N PHE A 89 -11.33 9.02 -26.99
CA PHE A 89 -10.53 8.28 -27.96
C PHE A 89 -11.13 6.89 -28.14
N PRO A 90 -11.08 6.27 -29.34
CA PRO A 90 -11.52 4.89 -29.55
C PRO A 90 -10.50 3.91 -28.94
N VAL A 91 -10.37 3.91 -27.61
CA VAL A 91 -9.43 3.06 -26.87
C VAL A 91 -9.89 1.62 -26.88
N THR A 92 -8.97 0.72 -27.23
CA THR A 92 -9.16 -0.72 -27.06
C THR A 92 -8.87 -1.14 -25.61
N LEU A 93 -9.20 -2.38 -25.26
CA LEU A 93 -8.81 -2.97 -23.98
C LEU A 93 -7.28 -2.93 -23.75
N PHE A 94 -6.52 -3.16 -24.82
CA PHE A 94 -5.06 -3.09 -24.79
C PHE A 94 -4.59 -1.66 -24.48
N ASP A 95 -5.15 -0.65 -25.13
CA ASP A 95 -4.80 0.76 -24.89
C ASP A 95 -5.17 1.19 -23.46
N SER A 96 -6.31 0.69 -22.95
CA SER A 96 -6.74 0.93 -21.57
C SER A 96 -5.76 0.35 -20.55
N THR A 97 -5.15 -0.80 -20.84
CA THR A 97 -4.12 -1.40 -19.97
C THR A 97 -2.88 -0.48 -19.87
N PHE A 98 -2.46 0.14 -20.97
CA PHE A 98 -1.36 1.12 -20.97
C PHE A 98 -1.68 2.43 -20.23
N PHE A 99 -2.95 2.82 -20.16
CA PHE A 99 -3.36 3.94 -19.31
C PHE A 99 -3.29 3.57 -17.83
N PHE A 100 -3.88 2.44 -17.44
CA PHE A 100 -3.94 2.04 -16.03
C PHE A 100 -2.55 1.74 -15.45
N GLN A 101 -1.62 1.18 -16.23
CA GLN A 101 -0.23 0.99 -15.76
C GLN A 101 0.47 2.30 -15.40
N LEU A 102 0.07 3.46 -15.97
CA LEU A 102 0.65 4.74 -15.55
C LEU A 102 0.40 5.02 -14.06
N SER A 103 -0.79 4.67 -13.56
CA SER A 103 -1.11 4.82 -12.15
C SER A 103 -0.23 3.94 -11.26
N GLY A 104 0.00 2.68 -11.67
CA GLY A 104 0.91 1.76 -11.02
C GLY A 104 2.35 2.27 -11.02
N PHE A 105 2.85 2.69 -12.18
CA PHE A 105 4.18 3.24 -12.35
C PHE A 105 4.43 4.48 -11.48
N PHE A 106 3.50 5.45 -11.47
CA PHE A 106 3.61 6.63 -10.60
C PHE A 106 3.56 6.24 -9.12
N GLY A 107 2.71 5.28 -8.75
CA GLY A 107 2.67 4.74 -7.39
C GLY A 107 4.00 4.13 -6.98
N LEU A 108 4.64 3.32 -7.84
CA LEU A 108 5.93 2.70 -7.56
C LEU A 108 7.05 3.74 -7.43
N CYS A 109 7.07 4.74 -8.30
CA CYS A 109 8.04 5.84 -8.23
C CYS A 109 7.90 6.63 -6.92
N LEU A 110 6.68 7.00 -6.56
CA LEU A 110 6.41 7.71 -5.30
C LEU A 110 6.72 6.84 -4.08
N LEU A 111 6.54 5.52 -4.17
CA LEU A 111 6.90 4.60 -3.10
C LEU A 111 8.42 4.59 -2.88
N VAL A 112 9.21 4.47 -3.95
CA VAL A 112 10.68 4.57 -3.86
C VAL A 112 11.08 5.91 -3.24
N GLN A 113 10.48 7.01 -3.71
CA GLN A 113 10.76 8.34 -3.18
C GLN A 113 10.38 8.45 -1.70
N ALA A 114 9.21 7.94 -1.29
CA ALA A 114 8.77 7.93 0.10
C ALA A 114 9.76 7.18 0.99
N VAL A 115 10.23 6.00 0.57
CA VAL A 115 11.21 5.23 1.33
C VAL A 115 12.56 5.97 1.46
N ILE A 116 13.03 6.61 0.38
CA ILE A 116 14.24 7.44 0.41
C ILE A 116 14.06 8.65 1.35
N GLU A 117 12.92 9.33 1.30
CA GLU A 117 12.65 10.53 2.10
C GLU A 117 12.46 10.25 3.59
N VAL A 118 11.93 9.09 3.98
CA VAL A 118 11.96 8.63 5.37
C VAL A 118 13.39 8.36 5.85
N SER A 119 14.33 8.21 4.91
CA SER A 119 15.65 7.65 5.16
C SER A 119 16.84 8.45 4.60
N PRO A 120 16.87 9.80 4.58
CA PRO A 120 17.77 10.53 3.68
C PRO A 120 19.27 10.37 4.01
N ALA A 121 19.62 10.07 5.26
CA ALA A 121 21.01 10.12 5.75
C ALA A 121 21.54 8.80 6.36
N ALA A 122 20.75 7.72 6.42
CA ALA A 122 21.07 6.55 7.26
C ALA A 122 21.18 5.21 6.51
N LEU A 123 20.76 5.13 5.24
CA LEU A 123 20.82 3.88 4.49
C LEU A 123 22.23 3.62 3.98
N SER A 124 22.85 2.54 4.48
CA SER A 124 24.02 1.93 3.84
C SER A 124 23.70 1.58 2.37
N PRO A 125 24.71 1.55 1.48
CA PRO A 125 24.54 1.10 0.10
C PRO A 125 23.75 -0.21 -0.03
N ARG A 126 24.05 -1.19 0.82
CA ARG A 126 23.33 -2.49 0.89
C ARG A 126 21.84 -2.35 1.21
N ALA A 127 21.48 -1.44 2.11
CA ALA A 127 20.09 -1.23 2.49
C ALA A 127 19.30 -0.53 1.38
N ARG A 128 19.94 0.43 0.69
CA ARG A 128 19.38 1.04 -0.51
C ARG A 128 19.16 0.01 -1.61
N GLN A 129 20.09 -0.93 -1.80
CA GLN A 129 19.93 -2.04 -2.75
C GLN A 129 18.76 -2.95 -2.37
N VAL A 130 18.65 -3.37 -1.11
CA VAL A 130 17.52 -4.20 -0.63
C VAL A 130 16.19 -3.49 -0.88
N VAL A 131 16.04 -2.25 -0.42
CA VAL A 131 14.83 -1.45 -0.66
C VAL A 131 14.52 -1.32 -2.16
N THR A 132 15.53 -1.10 -2.99
CA THR A 132 15.34 -1.01 -4.45
C THR A 132 14.83 -2.33 -5.02
N LEU A 133 15.42 -3.46 -4.62
CA LEU A 133 15.02 -4.80 -5.06
C LEU A 133 13.57 -5.14 -4.66
N LEU A 134 13.13 -4.68 -3.49
CA LEU A 134 11.76 -4.92 -3.01
C LEU A 134 10.69 -4.24 -3.89
N VAL A 135 11.03 -3.14 -4.56
CA VAL A 135 10.09 -2.50 -5.49
C VAL A 135 9.94 -3.33 -6.78
N PHE A 136 10.93 -4.15 -7.14
CA PHE A 136 10.87 -5.06 -8.30
C PHE A 136 10.12 -6.37 -8.04
N LEU A 137 9.46 -6.51 -6.88
CA LEU A 137 8.63 -7.67 -6.59
C LEU A 137 7.57 -7.85 -7.71
N PRO A 138 7.54 -8.99 -8.41
CA PRO A 138 6.73 -9.17 -9.63
C PRO A 138 5.22 -8.96 -9.44
N GLY A 139 4.64 -9.36 -8.31
CA GLY A 139 3.26 -9.15 -7.91
C GLY A 139 2.91 -7.68 -7.69
N LEU A 140 3.84 -6.84 -7.20
CA LEU A 140 3.62 -5.39 -7.18
C LEU A 140 3.30 -4.90 -8.59
N HIS A 141 4.12 -5.29 -9.56
CA HIS A 141 3.94 -4.89 -10.95
C HIS A 141 2.69 -5.53 -11.57
N PHE A 142 2.51 -6.85 -11.42
CA PHE A 142 1.40 -7.59 -11.99
C PHE A 142 0.03 -7.05 -11.60
N TRP A 143 -0.19 -6.70 -10.33
CA TRP A 143 -1.49 -6.19 -9.89
C TRP A 143 -1.67 -4.70 -10.15
N THR A 144 -0.60 -3.90 -10.18
CA THR A 144 -0.70 -2.46 -10.41
C THR A 144 -0.82 -2.06 -11.89
N VAL A 145 -0.49 -2.95 -12.83
CA VAL A 145 -0.78 -2.75 -14.27
C VAL A 145 -2.24 -3.05 -14.65
N SER A 146 -3.00 -3.70 -13.75
CA SER A 146 -4.34 -4.19 -14.07
C SER A 146 -5.33 -3.05 -14.37
N VAL A 147 -6.20 -3.25 -15.37
CA VAL A 147 -7.34 -2.35 -15.64
C VAL A 147 -8.37 -2.53 -14.53
N GLY A 148 -8.33 -1.65 -13.53
CA GLY A 148 -9.19 -1.82 -12.37
C GLY A 148 -8.85 -0.91 -11.20
N LYS A 149 -9.26 -1.38 -10.03
CA LYS A 149 -9.20 -0.59 -8.78
C LYS A 149 -7.80 -0.56 -8.18
N ASP A 150 -7.01 -1.60 -8.39
CA ASP A 150 -5.85 -1.89 -7.54
C ASP A 150 -4.68 -0.94 -7.79
N GLY A 151 -4.33 -0.65 -9.05
CA GLY A 151 -3.30 0.35 -9.39
C GLY A 151 -3.63 1.76 -8.89
N LEU A 152 -4.88 2.20 -9.08
CA LEU A 152 -5.34 3.53 -8.63
C LEU A 152 -5.40 3.66 -7.10
N VAL A 153 -5.87 2.61 -6.41
CA VAL A 153 -5.88 2.58 -4.94
C VAL A 153 -4.44 2.55 -4.41
N PHE A 154 -3.56 1.75 -5.01
CA PHE A 154 -2.14 1.72 -4.65
C PHE A 154 -1.51 3.11 -4.79
N LEU A 155 -1.71 3.78 -5.93
CA LEU A 155 -1.28 5.17 -6.13
C LEU A 155 -1.83 6.09 -5.04
N GLY A 156 -3.14 6.05 -4.78
CA GLY A 156 -3.78 6.89 -3.76
C GLY A 156 -3.20 6.69 -2.36
N LEU A 157 -2.97 5.42 -1.96
CA LEU A 157 -2.35 5.08 -0.67
C LEU A 157 -0.90 5.57 -0.57
N VAL A 158 -0.11 5.40 -1.63
CA VAL A 158 1.27 5.90 -1.68
C VAL A 158 1.31 7.43 -1.66
N VAL A 159 0.40 8.12 -2.35
CA VAL A 159 0.29 9.58 -2.33
C VAL A 159 -0.05 10.08 -0.93
N VAL A 160 -0.96 9.41 -0.20
CA VAL A 160 -1.25 9.72 1.20
C VAL A 160 0.01 9.57 2.05
N LEU A 161 0.71 8.45 1.92
CA LEU A 161 1.94 8.17 2.66
C LEU A 161 3.04 9.20 2.37
N TRP A 162 3.30 9.49 1.10
CA TRP A 162 4.27 10.49 0.64
C TRP A 162 3.91 11.92 1.08
N GLY A 163 2.61 12.22 1.11
CA GLY A 163 2.08 13.48 1.62
C GLY A 163 2.32 13.63 3.13
N LEU A 164 2.12 12.55 3.90
CA LEU A 164 2.30 12.55 5.34
C LEU A 164 3.75 12.80 5.76
N ILE A 165 4.73 12.30 5.01
CA ILE A 165 6.17 12.52 5.27
C ILE A 165 6.51 14.02 5.34
N ARG A 166 5.83 14.87 4.56
CA ARG A 166 5.97 16.33 4.60
C ARG A 166 4.60 17.01 4.64
N SER A 167 3.83 16.68 5.67
CA SER A 167 2.42 17.08 5.83
C SER A 167 2.17 18.58 5.66
N ALA A 168 3.04 19.44 6.20
CA ALA A 168 2.89 20.91 6.10
C ALA A 168 2.83 21.43 4.66
N ARG A 169 3.61 20.86 3.73
CA ARG A 169 3.67 21.30 2.33
C ARG A 169 2.79 20.45 1.40
N ARG A 170 2.54 19.19 1.76
CA ARG A 170 1.92 18.19 0.88
C ARG A 170 0.51 17.78 1.29
N TRP A 171 -0.12 18.48 2.24
CA TRP A 171 -1.49 18.19 2.64
C TRP A 171 -2.51 18.16 1.47
N PRO A 172 -2.40 18.99 0.40
CA PRO A 172 -3.37 18.91 -0.70
C PRO A 172 -3.26 17.60 -1.46
N TRP A 173 -2.02 17.12 -1.66
CA TRP A 173 -1.75 15.83 -2.29
C TRP A 173 -2.24 14.67 -1.41
N MET A 174 -2.04 14.76 -0.10
CA MET A 174 -2.56 13.78 0.85
C MET A 174 -4.10 13.69 0.78
N LEU A 175 -4.78 14.83 0.71
CA LEU A 175 -6.24 14.88 0.52
C LEU A 175 -6.65 14.30 -0.85
N ALA A 176 -5.95 14.65 -1.93
CA ALA A 176 -6.21 14.13 -3.27
C ALA A 176 -6.04 12.60 -3.35
N GLY A 177 -4.97 12.07 -2.75
CA GLY A 177 -4.74 10.63 -2.65
C GLY A 177 -5.85 9.93 -1.84
N TRP A 178 -6.26 10.53 -0.72
CA TRP A 178 -7.37 10.01 0.08
C TRP A 178 -8.70 10.01 -0.68
N LEU A 179 -9.03 11.10 -1.39
CA LEU A 179 -10.24 11.20 -2.20
C LEU A 179 -10.24 10.19 -3.35
N LEU A 180 -9.09 9.92 -3.96
CA LEU A 180 -8.94 8.88 -4.97
C LEU A 180 -9.24 7.49 -4.37
N VAL A 181 -8.67 7.17 -3.20
CA VAL A 181 -8.99 5.91 -2.50
C VAL A 181 -10.47 5.87 -2.13
N PHE A 182 -11.06 6.99 -1.68
CA PHE A 182 -12.47 7.05 -1.30
C PHE A 182 -13.40 6.78 -2.48
N ALA A 183 -13.14 7.38 -3.64
CA ALA A 183 -13.93 7.18 -4.85
C ALA A 183 -13.99 5.69 -5.27
N ILE A 184 -12.88 4.96 -5.09
CA ILE A 184 -12.72 3.59 -5.60
C ILE A 184 -12.98 2.53 -4.51
N ARG A 185 -12.56 2.79 -3.27
CA ARG A 185 -12.68 1.89 -2.12
C ARG A 185 -12.99 2.69 -0.84
N PRO A 186 -14.26 3.10 -0.63
CA PRO A 186 -14.68 3.89 0.53
C PRO A 186 -14.26 3.30 1.89
N HIS A 187 -14.33 1.99 2.04
CA HIS A 187 -13.92 1.30 3.28
C HIS A 187 -12.41 1.43 3.56
N ILE A 188 -11.55 1.35 2.54
CA ILE A 188 -10.10 1.52 2.72
C ILE A 188 -9.77 2.97 3.07
N ALA A 189 -10.44 3.93 2.45
CA ALA A 189 -10.32 5.35 2.81
C ALA A 189 -10.72 5.59 4.28
N ALA A 190 -11.72 4.88 4.79
CA ALA A 190 -12.09 4.90 6.20
C ALA A 190 -10.93 4.39 7.09
N PHE A 191 -10.33 3.25 6.73
CA PHE A 191 -9.20 2.68 7.49
C PHE A 191 -8.00 3.62 7.53
N VAL A 192 -7.72 4.31 6.41
CA VAL A 192 -6.68 5.36 6.35
C VAL A 192 -6.98 6.49 7.34
N LEU A 193 -8.22 7.00 7.42
CA LEU A 193 -8.57 8.05 8.37
C LEU A 193 -8.43 7.58 9.81
N VAL A 194 -8.98 6.41 10.15
CA VAL A 194 -8.90 5.87 11.53
C VAL A 194 -7.45 5.65 11.93
N ALA A 195 -6.61 5.11 11.03
CA ALA A 195 -5.19 4.94 11.27
C ALA A 195 -4.45 6.26 11.47
N LEU A 196 -4.79 7.30 10.68
CA LEU A 196 -4.18 8.63 10.82
C LEU A 196 -4.59 9.30 12.14
N VAL A 197 -5.87 9.22 12.52
CA VAL A 197 -6.37 9.74 13.80
C VAL A 197 -5.68 9.03 14.95
N ALA A 198 -5.64 7.69 14.95
CA ALA A 198 -4.93 6.91 15.96
C ALA A 198 -3.44 7.31 16.05
N ALA A 199 -2.77 7.47 14.90
CA ALA A 199 -1.38 7.89 14.85
C ALA A 199 -1.15 9.28 15.46
N VAL A 200 -2.00 10.26 15.14
CA VAL A 200 -1.93 11.61 15.68
C VAL A 200 -2.14 11.62 17.19
N LEU A 201 -3.12 10.85 17.69
CA LEU A 201 -3.42 10.78 19.12
C LEU A 201 -2.28 10.15 19.91
N SER A 202 -1.67 9.09 19.37
CA SER A 202 -0.59 8.35 20.02
C SER A 202 0.80 8.98 19.81
N SER A 203 0.96 9.89 18.85
CA SER A 203 2.23 10.57 18.60
C SER A 203 2.53 11.61 19.69
N ARG A 204 3.78 11.64 20.16
CA ARG A 204 4.32 12.68 21.05
C ARG A 204 4.81 13.91 20.29
N GLU A 205 5.06 13.79 18.98
CA GLU A 205 5.47 14.90 18.13
C GLU A 205 4.35 15.93 17.92
N VAL A 206 3.09 15.49 18.07
CA VAL A 206 1.92 16.33 17.82
C VAL A 206 1.45 16.98 19.12
N GLY A 207 1.35 18.32 19.12
CA GLY A 207 0.84 19.08 20.27
C GLY A 207 -0.66 18.83 20.54
N SER A 208 -1.07 18.93 21.80
CA SER A 208 -2.43 18.62 22.27
C SER A 208 -3.54 19.43 21.58
N ARG A 209 -3.27 20.67 21.16
CA ARG A 209 -4.23 21.50 20.41
C ARG A 209 -4.57 20.91 19.04
N LEU A 210 -3.56 20.43 18.31
CA LEU A 210 -3.77 19.76 17.02
C LEU A 210 -4.48 18.42 17.21
N LYS A 211 -4.19 17.68 18.29
CA LYS A 211 -4.93 16.46 18.63
C LYS A 211 -6.42 16.74 18.82
N LEU A 212 -6.75 17.77 19.60
CA LEU A 212 -8.14 18.18 19.83
C LEU A 212 -8.85 18.58 18.52
N LEU A 213 -8.17 19.36 17.67
CA LEU A 213 -8.68 19.71 16.33
C LEU A 213 -8.94 18.46 15.49
N VAL A 214 -8.00 17.52 15.45
CA VAL A 214 -8.13 16.27 14.70
C VAL A 214 -9.28 15.42 15.22
N VAL A 215 -9.49 15.34 16.54
CA VAL A 215 -10.67 14.65 17.11
C VAL A 215 -11.97 15.34 16.68
N GLY A 216 -12.03 16.67 16.74
CA GLY A 216 -13.20 17.44 16.31
C GLY A 216 -13.53 17.22 14.83
N VAL A 217 -12.53 17.35 13.96
CA VAL A 217 -12.67 17.11 12.51
C VAL A 217 -13.02 15.65 12.22
N ALA A 218 -12.40 14.69 12.91
CA ALA A 218 -12.70 13.27 12.74
C ALA A 218 -14.12 12.92 13.18
N THR A 219 -14.60 13.54 14.26
CA THR A 219 -15.97 13.33 14.77
C THR A 219 -16.99 13.89 13.78
N PHE A 220 -16.79 15.11 13.30
CA PHE A 220 -17.62 15.71 12.26
C PHE A 220 -17.60 14.89 10.96
N GLY A 221 -16.39 14.48 10.54
CA GLY A 221 -16.20 13.61 9.39
C GLY A 221 -16.93 12.28 9.53
N ALA A 222 -16.90 11.64 10.71
CA ALA A 222 -17.60 10.39 10.96
C ALA A 222 -19.13 10.55 10.83
N VAL A 223 -19.70 11.65 11.33
CA VAL A 223 -21.15 11.95 11.19
C VAL A 223 -21.57 12.01 9.73
N VAL A 224 -20.75 12.59 8.85
CA VAL A 224 -21.04 12.68 7.41
C VAL A 224 -20.73 11.37 6.68
N PHE A 225 -19.61 10.73 7.02
CA PHE A 225 -19.04 9.64 6.26
C PHE A 225 -19.68 8.28 6.55
N VAL A 226 -19.99 7.99 7.82
CA VAL A 226 -20.56 6.70 8.22
C VAL A 226 -21.87 6.40 7.49
N PRO A 227 -22.84 7.34 7.35
CA PRO A 227 -24.05 7.10 6.57
C PRO A 227 -23.78 6.79 5.09
N ILE A 228 -22.82 7.47 4.45
CA ILE A 228 -22.43 7.21 3.06
C ILE A 228 -21.87 5.79 2.93
N LEU A 229 -20.98 5.41 3.86
CA LEU A 229 -20.40 4.07 3.89
C LEU A 229 -21.47 3.01 4.12
N MET A 230 -22.42 3.22 5.03
CA MET A 230 -23.51 2.28 5.28
C MET A 230 -24.41 2.08 4.06
N ARG A 231 -24.78 3.16 3.37
CA ARG A 231 -25.54 3.09 2.12
C ARG A 231 -24.76 2.35 1.03
N TYR A 232 -23.46 2.62 0.92
CA TYR A 232 -22.59 1.92 -0.03
C TYR A 232 -22.46 0.43 0.27
N LEU A 233 -22.30 0.07 1.54
CA LEU A 233 -22.21 -1.32 2.01
C LEU A 233 -23.57 -2.02 2.09
N LYS A 234 -24.68 -1.29 1.88
CA LYS A 234 -26.07 -1.75 2.04
C LYS A 234 -26.37 -2.30 3.44
N ILE A 235 -25.77 -1.70 4.47
CA ILE A 235 -25.99 -2.06 5.87
C ILE A 235 -27.14 -1.18 6.41
N PRO A 236 -28.30 -1.77 6.81
CA PRO A 236 -29.49 -1.00 7.16
C PRO A 236 -29.35 -0.25 8.48
N THR A 237 -28.67 -0.84 9.48
CA THR A 237 -28.45 -0.24 10.80
C THR A 237 -27.06 -0.56 11.32
N PHE A 238 -26.47 0.36 12.08
CA PHE A 238 -25.17 0.14 12.73
C PHE A 238 -25.37 -0.75 13.95
N SER A 239 -25.34 -2.06 13.74
CA SER A 239 -25.44 -3.05 14.81
C SER A 239 -24.38 -4.13 14.60
N PHE A 240 -23.93 -4.73 15.71
CA PHE A 240 -22.97 -5.84 15.65
C PHE A 240 -23.50 -7.01 14.80
N ALA A 241 -24.80 -7.30 14.90
CA ALA A 241 -25.46 -8.34 14.11
C ALA A 241 -25.51 -8.03 12.61
N ALA A 242 -25.75 -6.77 12.22
CA ALA A 242 -25.71 -6.38 10.81
C ALA A 242 -24.29 -6.44 10.24
N LEU A 243 -23.29 -6.08 11.05
CA LEU A 243 -21.89 -6.16 10.66
C LEU A 243 -21.39 -7.61 10.53
N SER A 244 -21.78 -8.50 11.44
CA SER A 244 -21.42 -9.93 11.36
C SER A 244 -22.04 -10.59 10.14
N ARG A 245 -23.31 -10.29 9.82
CA ARG A 245 -23.97 -10.75 8.58
C ARG A 245 -23.26 -10.23 7.34
N PHE A 246 -22.91 -8.95 7.31
CA PHE A 246 -22.17 -8.38 6.18
C PHE A 246 -20.84 -9.11 5.93
N PHE A 247 -20.08 -9.43 6.98
CA PHE A 247 -18.83 -10.18 6.84
C PHE A 247 -19.08 -11.63 6.39
N ALA A 248 -20.12 -12.28 6.90
CA ALA A 248 -20.51 -13.63 6.47
C ALA A 248 -20.93 -13.68 4.99
N ASP A 249 -21.77 -12.74 4.54
CA ASP A 249 -22.21 -12.64 3.15
C ASP A 249 -21.02 -12.41 2.22
N ARG A 250 -20.08 -11.54 2.61
CA ARG A 250 -18.85 -11.29 1.85
C ARG A 250 -17.93 -12.51 1.80
N CYS A 251 -17.81 -13.24 2.90
CA CYS A 251 -17.06 -14.49 2.93
C CYS A 251 -17.67 -15.51 1.94
N ALA A 252 -19.00 -15.68 1.96
CA ALA A 252 -19.72 -16.58 1.07
C ALA A 252 -19.59 -16.18 -0.42
N ASP A 253 -19.71 -14.88 -0.74
CA ASP A 253 -19.49 -14.36 -2.10
C ASP A 253 -18.08 -14.73 -2.63
N PHE A 254 -17.08 -14.67 -1.76
CA PHE A 254 -15.70 -14.98 -2.11
C PHE A 254 -15.39 -16.48 -2.14
N GLN A 255 -16.08 -17.30 -1.33
CA GLN A 255 -16.06 -18.77 -1.44
C GLN A 255 -16.65 -19.23 -2.77
N ALA A 256 -17.79 -18.66 -3.19
CA ALA A 256 -18.42 -19.01 -4.47
C ALA A 256 -17.53 -18.68 -5.68
N SER A 257 -16.59 -17.73 -5.51
CA SER A 257 -15.59 -17.35 -6.51
C SER A 257 -14.25 -18.10 -6.33
N ALA A 258 -14.15 -19.04 -5.37
CA ALA A 258 -12.91 -19.73 -5.04
C ALA A 258 -12.73 -21.02 -5.84
N THR A 259 -11.63 -21.07 -6.59
CA THR A 259 -11.11 -22.30 -7.23
C THR A 259 -10.02 -22.97 -6.40
N THR A 260 -9.69 -22.43 -5.23
CA THR A 260 -8.58 -22.84 -4.36
C THR A 260 -8.98 -22.82 -2.89
N LEU A 261 -8.42 -23.76 -2.13
CA LEU A 261 -8.37 -23.90 -0.65
C LEU A 261 -9.28 -22.95 0.14
N ASP A 262 -10.37 -23.50 0.70
CA ASP A 262 -11.23 -22.78 1.64
C ASP A 262 -10.47 -22.50 2.95
N VAL A 263 -10.48 -21.23 3.36
CA VAL A 263 -9.79 -20.70 4.54
C VAL A 263 -10.76 -20.24 5.63
N SER A 264 -12.06 -20.46 5.43
CA SER A 264 -13.12 -19.90 6.24
C SER A 264 -13.15 -20.47 7.66
N ASP A 265 -12.71 -21.71 7.85
CA ASP A 265 -12.72 -22.42 9.14
C ASP A 265 -11.48 -22.15 10.01
N TYR A 266 -10.51 -21.37 9.52
CA TYR A 266 -9.28 -21.14 10.26
C TYR A 266 -9.50 -20.25 11.49
N SER A 267 -8.71 -20.47 12.53
CA SER A 267 -8.65 -19.57 13.68
C SER A 267 -8.22 -18.17 13.26
N PHE A 268 -8.64 -17.13 13.99
CA PHE A 268 -8.35 -15.74 13.62
C PHE A 268 -6.86 -15.48 13.39
N LEU A 269 -5.99 -15.97 14.28
CA LEU A 269 -4.55 -15.81 14.16
C LEU A 269 -3.99 -16.54 12.93
N LEU A 270 -4.49 -17.75 12.64
CA LEU A 270 -4.09 -18.49 11.45
C LEU A 270 -4.58 -17.80 10.16
N LYS A 271 -5.75 -17.15 10.18
CA LYS A 271 -6.22 -16.33 9.06
C LYS A 271 -5.36 -15.07 8.87
N VAL A 272 -4.92 -14.41 9.94
CA VAL A 272 -3.96 -13.29 9.86
C VAL A 272 -2.66 -13.76 9.18
N PHE A 273 -2.10 -14.88 9.62
CA PHE A 273 -0.91 -15.46 9.02
C PHE A 273 -1.13 -15.83 7.55
N THR A 274 -2.26 -16.48 7.25
CA THR A 274 -2.60 -16.93 5.90
C THR A 274 -2.82 -15.74 4.95
N PHE A 275 -3.53 -14.71 5.40
CA PHE A 275 -3.76 -13.48 4.64
C PHE A 275 -2.42 -12.83 4.28
N HIS A 276 -1.50 -12.64 5.23
CA HIS A 276 -0.27 -11.90 4.97
C HIS A 276 0.81 -12.74 4.27
N PHE A 277 0.97 -14.02 4.60
CA PHE A 277 2.18 -14.78 4.25
C PHE A 277 1.96 -16.04 3.41
N ARG A 278 0.72 -16.46 3.13
CA ARG A 278 0.45 -17.59 2.23
C ARG A 278 -0.02 -17.12 0.86
N PRO A 279 0.23 -17.87 -0.23
CA PRO A 279 0.87 -19.19 -0.26
C PRO A 279 2.39 -19.13 -0.03
N LEU A 280 2.91 -20.15 0.66
CA LEU A 280 4.33 -20.47 0.66
C LEU A 280 4.62 -21.48 -0.47
N PHE A 281 5.90 -21.83 -0.66
CA PHE A 281 6.35 -22.74 -1.74
C PHE A 281 5.61 -24.09 -1.79
N PHE A 282 5.10 -24.55 -0.65
CA PHE A 282 4.38 -25.82 -0.52
C PHE A 282 2.88 -25.71 -0.89
N ASP A 283 2.34 -24.48 -0.91
CA ASP A 283 0.90 -24.23 -1.05
C ASP A 283 0.48 -23.88 -2.49
N ALA A 284 1.42 -23.47 -3.35
CA ALA A 284 1.10 -22.95 -4.67
C ALA A 284 1.81 -23.70 -5.80
N PRO A 285 1.11 -24.63 -6.48
CA PRO A 285 1.65 -25.29 -7.66
C PRO A 285 1.79 -24.30 -8.83
N GLY A 286 2.80 -24.54 -9.68
CA GLY A 286 3.03 -23.77 -10.91
C GLY A 286 3.94 -22.54 -10.76
N VAL A 287 4.36 -21.99 -11.91
CA VAL A 287 5.35 -20.90 -11.98
C VAL A 287 4.86 -19.62 -11.28
N MET A 288 3.59 -19.25 -11.47
CA MET A 288 3.00 -18.09 -10.78
C MET A 288 2.92 -18.30 -9.27
N GLY A 289 2.64 -19.53 -8.83
CA GLY A 289 2.63 -19.90 -7.42
C GLY A 289 4.00 -19.75 -6.75
N LEU A 290 5.06 -20.20 -7.42
CA LEU A 290 6.45 -20.02 -6.97
C LEU A 290 6.83 -18.54 -6.87
N ILE A 291 6.48 -17.75 -7.89
CA ILE A 291 6.74 -16.31 -7.91
C ILE A 291 6.10 -15.65 -6.68
N VAL A 292 4.80 -15.86 -6.47
CA VAL A 292 4.06 -15.30 -5.34
C VAL A 292 4.63 -15.78 -3.99
N SER A 293 5.10 -17.03 -3.91
CA SER A 293 5.71 -17.59 -2.71
C SER A 293 6.99 -16.86 -2.32
N VAL A 294 7.85 -16.51 -3.29
CA VAL A 294 9.06 -15.70 -3.04
C VAL A 294 8.69 -14.35 -2.43
N GLU A 295 7.65 -13.70 -2.94
CA GLU A 295 7.20 -12.40 -2.43
C GLU A 295 6.67 -12.51 -1.00
N ASN A 296 5.85 -13.52 -0.74
CA ASN A 296 5.30 -13.75 0.59
C ASN A 296 6.40 -14.06 1.62
N VAL A 297 7.45 -14.79 1.22
CA VAL A 297 8.63 -15.00 2.06
C VAL A 297 9.37 -13.68 2.30
N ALA A 298 9.53 -12.83 1.30
CA ALA A 298 10.12 -11.50 1.48
C ALA A 298 9.31 -10.65 2.48
N LEU A 299 7.98 -10.66 2.39
CA LEU A 299 7.09 -9.99 3.34
C LEU A 299 7.22 -10.58 4.75
N LEU A 300 7.26 -11.91 4.88
CA LEU A 300 7.46 -12.59 6.15
C LEU A 300 8.79 -12.17 6.79
N CYS A 301 9.88 -12.16 6.02
CA CYS A 301 11.18 -11.71 6.50
C CYS A 301 11.15 -10.25 6.97
N MET A 302 10.46 -9.34 6.26
CA MET A 302 10.28 -7.96 6.71
C MET A 302 9.50 -7.88 8.02
N THR A 303 8.40 -8.62 8.13
CA THR A 303 7.59 -8.61 9.35
C THR A 303 8.34 -9.20 10.54
N LEU A 304 9.06 -10.32 10.37
CA LEU A 304 9.91 -10.89 11.41
C LEU A 304 11.03 -9.92 11.84
N PHE A 305 11.59 -9.16 10.90
CA PHE A 305 12.58 -8.13 11.21
C PHE A 305 12.01 -7.01 12.11
N LEU A 306 10.72 -6.66 11.98
CA LEU A 306 10.06 -5.72 12.89
C LEU A 306 10.07 -6.23 14.33
N PHE A 307 9.79 -7.52 14.54
CA PHE A 307 9.74 -8.15 15.86
C PHE A 307 11.11 -8.44 16.48
N ARG A 308 12.20 -8.39 15.69
CA ARG A 308 13.57 -8.55 16.21
C ARG A 308 14.00 -7.37 17.09
N THR A 309 13.37 -6.21 16.94
CA THR A 309 13.71 -5.01 17.71
C THR A 309 13.06 -5.07 19.09
N THR A 310 13.79 -4.71 20.14
CA THR A 310 13.24 -4.66 21.50
C THR A 310 11.97 -3.81 21.53
N PHE A 311 10.89 -4.35 22.10
CA PHE A 311 9.59 -3.68 22.17
C PHE A 311 9.68 -2.26 22.74
N ILE A 312 10.55 -2.04 23.72
CA ILE A 312 10.77 -0.74 24.37
C ILE A 312 11.36 0.29 23.40
N ASP A 313 12.38 -0.08 22.62
CA ASP A 313 13.01 0.83 21.66
C ASP A 313 12.08 1.11 20.48
N LEU A 314 11.35 0.10 20.04
CA LEU A 314 10.33 0.24 19.00
C LEU A 314 9.21 1.17 19.45
N PHE A 315 8.74 1.03 20.70
CA PHE A 315 7.72 1.88 21.28
C PHE A 315 8.18 3.34 21.42
N ARG A 316 9.41 3.56 21.91
CA ARG A 316 10.00 4.91 22.03
C ARG A 316 10.20 5.57 20.67
N TYR A 317 10.63 4.82 19.65
CA TYR A 317 10.78 5.34 18.30
C TYR A 317 9.42 5.62 17.65
N SER A 318 8.49 4.67 17.75
CA SER A 318 7.14 4.76 17.20
C SER A 318 6.41 5.99 17.73
N THR A 319 6.40 6.19 19.05
CA THR A 319 5.74 7.35 19.67
C THR A 319 6.34 8.70 19.26
N ASN A 320 7.56 8.74 18.75
CA ASN A 320 8.24 9.93 18.25
C ASN A 320 8.34 9.95 16.72
N ASN A 321 7.53 9.19 15.98
CA ASN A 321 7.48 9.25 14.53
C ASN A 321 6.06 8.99 14.03
N LEU A 322 5.36 10.07 13.66
CA LEU A 322 3.98 10.01 13.17
C LEU A 322 3.80 9.10 11.96
N VAL A 323 4.74 9.11 11.01
CA VAL A 323 4.66 8.28 9.79
C VAL A 323 4.74 6.81 10.15
N TYR A 324 5.62 6.44 11.10
CA TYR A 324 5.75 5.08 11.59
C TYR A 324 4.45 4.60 12.26
N LEU A 325 3.88 5.39 13.17
CA LEU A 325 2.60 5.08 13.82
C LEU A 325 1.46 4.91 12.83
N PHE A 326 1.39 5.81 11.84
CA PHE A 326 0.37 5.72 10.80
C PHE A 326 0.47 4.41 10.01
N CYS A 327 1.67 4.02 9.59
CA CYS A 327 1.87 2.77 8.87
C CYS A 327 1.52 1.55 9.74
N LEU A 328 1.91 1.57 11.03
CA LEU A 328 1.62 0.51 11.99
C LEU A 328 0.11 0.37 12.23
N TYR A 329 -0.57 1.48 12.53
CA TYR A 329 -2.01 1.47 12.77
C TYR A 329 -2.79 1.09 11.51
N PHE A 330 -2.39 1.55 10.33
CA PHE A 330 -3.03 1.12 9.09
C PHE A 330 -2.90 -0.39 8.90
N TRP A 331 -1.69 -0.95 9.08
CA TRP A 331 -1.45 -2.39 8.97
C TRP A 331 -2.33 -3.19 9.95
N LEU A 332 -2.42 -2.76 11.22
CA LEU A 332 -3.22 -3.44 12.23
C LEU A 332 -4.74 -3.31 11.97
N ILE A 333 -5.23 -2.09 11.73
CA ILE A 333 -6.66 -1.79 11.56
C ILE A 333 -7.20 -2.44 10.29
N ALA A 334 -6.47 -2.34 9.17
CA ALA A 334 -6.93 -2.91 7.91
C ALA A 334 -6.89 -4.45 7.92
N THR A 335 -5.96 -5.07 8.67
CA THR A 335 -5.86 -6.54 8.73
C THR A 335 -7.15 -7.20 9.21
N VAL A 336 -7.81 -6.64 10.23
CA VAL A 336 -9.03 -7.24 10.83
C VAL A 336 -10.15 -7.48 9.80
N PRO A 337 -10.68 -6.46 9.09
CA PRO A 337 -11.77 -6.66 8.14
C PRO A 337 -11.37 -7.50 6.93
N PHE A 338 -10.12 -7.44 6.48
CA PHE A 338 -9.65 -8.29 5.38
C PHE A 338 -9.60 -9.77 5.78
N VAL A 339 -9.13 -10.06 7.00
CA VAL A 339 -9.10 -11.42 7.56
C VAL A 339 -10.50 -11.97 7.81
N LEU A 340 -11.47 -11.12 8.16
CA LEU A 340 -12.86 -11.56 8.36
C LEU A 340 -13.61 -11.82 7.05
N THR A 341 -13.14 -11.26 5.93
CA THR A 341 -13.77 -11.43 4.62
C THR A 341 -13.03 -12.41 3.72
N ILE A 342 -11.81 -12.85 4.07
CA ILE A 342 -11.04 -13.72 3.20
C ILE A 342 -11.65 -15.13 3.12
N ALA A 343 -11.90 -15.57 1.90
CA ALA A 343 -12.26 -16.96 1.58
C ALA A 343 -11.43 -17.57 0.45
N ASN A 344 -10.69 -16.75 -0.29
CA ASN A 344 -9.92 -17.16 -1.47
C ASN A 344 -8.50 -16.61 -1.41
N LEU A 345 -7.51 -17.50 -1.53
CA LEU A 345 -6.09 -17.15 -1.46
C LEU A 345 -5.62 -16.28 -2.64
N GLY A 346 -6.18 -16.46 -3.84
CA GLY A 346 -5.96 -15.61 -5.01
C GLY A 346 -6.40 -14.16 -4.78
N LEU A 347 -7.57 -13.96 -4.14
CA LEU A 347 -8.03 -12.63 -3.74
C LEU A 347 -7.14 -12.01 -2.67
N ALA A 348 -6.64 -12.82 -1.73
CA ALA A 348 -5.70 -12.40 -0.70
C ALA A 348 -4.44 -11.78 -1.31
N ILE A 349 -3.83 -12.47 -2.29
CA ILE A 349 -2.62 -12.02 -2.98
C ILE A 349 -2.82 -10.64 -3.60
N ARG A 350 -3.98 -10.40 -4.24
CA ARG A 350 -4.30 -9.08 -4.82
C ARG A 350 -4.55 -8.02 -3.75
N GLN A 351 -5.32 -8.32 -2.71
CA GLN A 351 -5.68 -7.36 -1.65
C GLN A 351 -4.47 -6.94 -0.81
N LYS A 352 -3.48 -7.84 -0.66
CA LYS A 352 -2.22 -7.56 0.03
C LYS A 352 -1.43 -6.40 -0.54
N LEU A 353 -1.58 -6.09 -1.83
CA LEU A 353 -0.93 -4.95 -2.50
C LEU A 353 -1.08 -3.64 -1.72
N MET A 354 -2.25 -3.44 -1.08
CA MET A 354 -2.54 -2.22 -0.31
C MET A 354 -1.67 -2.06 0.94
N PHE A 355 -1.08 -3.15 1.45
CA PHE A 355 -0.24 -3.14 2.65
C PHE A 355 1.24 -2.90 2.34
N PHE A 356 1.68 -3.16 1.10
CA PHE A 356 3.10 -3.11 0.73
C PHE A 356 3.74 -1.74 0.98
N PRO A 357 3.11 -0.60 0.61
CA PRO A 357 3.71 0.72 0.87
C PRO A 357 4.03 0.95 2.35
N PHE A 358 3.10 0.56 3.22
CA PHE A 358 3.21 0.74 4.66
C PHE A 358 4.25 -0.21 5.27
N LEU A 359 4.27 -1.48 4.84
CA LEU A 359 5.28 -2.45 5.28
C LEU A 359 6.69 -2.04 4.84
N PHE A 360 6.87 -1.51 3.64
CA PHE A 360 8.17 -1.06 3.15
C PHE A 360 8.71 0.12 3.97
N VAL A 361 7.84 1.08 4.30
CA VAL A 361 8.23 2.20 5.16
C VAL A 361 8.52 1.72 6.59
N LEU A 362 7.67 0.87 7.18
CA LEU A 362 7.92 0.28 8.51
C LEU A 362 9.27 -0.44 8.56
N PHE A 363 9.53 -1.32 7.59
CA PHE A 363 10.78 -2.06 7.49
C PHE A 363 11.99 -1.11 7.44
N THR A 364 11.92 -0.08 6.59
CA THR A 364 13.04 0.85 6.40
C THR A 364 13.26 1.72 7.64
N SER A 365 12.20 2.22 8.27
CA SER A 365 12.29 2.98 9.51
C SER A 365 12.89 2.15 10.65
N THR A 366 12.46 0.91 10.81
CA THR A 366 12.99 -0.01 11.84
C THR A 366 14.45 -0.38 11.56
N TYR A 367 14.81 -0.57 10.30
CA TYR A 367 16.20 -0.84 9.92
C TYR A 367 17.13 0.32 10.33
N ILE A 368 16.70 1.56 10.12
CA ILE A 368 17.44 2.76 10.53
C ILE A 368 17.57 2.82 12.05
N LEU A 369 16.50 2.55 12.78
CA LEU A 369 16.53 2.49 14.24
C LEU A 369 17.58 1.48 14.71
N HIS A 370 17.60 0.27 14.15
CA HIS A 370 18.55 -0.77 14.52
C HIS A 370 20.01 -0.35 14.27
N ARG A 371 20.29 0.31 13.14
CA ARG A 371 21.64 0.84 12.87
C ARG A 371 22.02 1.97 13.83
N ARG A 372 21.09 2.85 14.18
CA ARG A 372 21.34 3.92 15.17
C ARG A 372 21.69 3.35 16.53
N MET A 373 21.02 2.28 16.96
CA MET A 373 21.32 1.60 18.22
C MET A 373 22.70 0.93 18.20
N LYS A 374 23.04 0.22 17.11
CA LYS A 374 24.35 -0.44 16.96
C LYS A 374 25.52 0.55 16.92
N ASN A 375 25.28 1.76 16.40
CA ASN A 375 26.29 2.80 16.28
C ASN A 375 26.31 3.76 17.48
N ARG A 376 25.53 3.52 18.55
CA ARG A 376 25.72 4.28 19.79
C ARG A 376 27.09 3.87 20.35
N PRO A 377 28.05 4.80 20.53
CA PRO A 377 29.25 4.47 21.26
C PRO A 377 28.83 4.01 22.65
N ASP A 378 29.47 2.94 23.15
CA ASP A 378 29.31 2.45 24.52
C ASP A 378 29.84 3.51 25.50
N SER A 379 29.13 4.61 25.67
CA SER A 379 29.38 5.57 26.74
C SER A 379 28.75 5.02 28.02
N GLY A 380 29.40 4.01 28.62
CA GLY A 380 28.85 3.41 29.82
C GLY A 380 29.54 2.17 30.39
N CYS A 381 30.86 1.99 30.24
CA CYS A 381 31.65 1.13 31.15
C CYS A 381 33.16 1.23 30.85
N SER A 382 33.83 2.28 31.33
CA SER A 382 35.29 2.28 31.63
C SER A 382 35.82 3.63 32.14
N ALA A 383 35.01 4.69 32.22
CA ALA A 383 35.42 5.97 32.82
C ALA A 383 35.14 6.05 34.33
N GLY A 384 35.35 4.95 35.05
CA GLY A 384 35.27 4.91 36.51
C GLY A 384 36.42 4.06 37.04
N ILE A 385 37.19 4.62 37.97
CA ILE A 385 38.36 4.05 38.65
C ILE A 385 39.68 4.29 37.88
N ASN A 386 40.20 5.53 37.91
CA ASN A 386 41.65 5.86 37.98
C ASN A 386 41.88 7.38 38.06
N GLY A 387 41.21 8.08 38.99
CA GLY A 387 41.35 9.53 39.14
C GLY A 387 41.25 10.06 40.57
N LEU A 388 41.42 9.20 41.58
CA LEU A 388 41.37 9.57 43.00
C LEU A 388 42.51 8.87 43.76
N SER A 389 43.77 9.18 43.43
CA SER A 389 44.88 9.19 44.40
C SER A 389 46.08 9.90 43.75
N ARG A 390 46.76 10.76 44.52
CA ARG A 390 47.83 11.72 44.15
C ARG A 390 47.27 13.06 43.66
N ALA A 391 47.47 14.20 44.31
CA ALA A 391 48.44 14.58 45.31
C ALA A 391 47.87 15.64 46.26
N GLY A 392 47.93 15.37 47.56
CA GLY A 392 48.06 16.36 48.59
C GLY A 392 49.34 16.04 49.34
N SER A 393 50.39 16.81 49.10
CA SER A 393 51.58 17.03 49.94
C SER A 393 52.57 17.89 49.15
N GLU A 394 53.08 18.89 49.86
CA GLU A 394 54.08 19.91 49.49
C GLU A 394 53.55 21.16 48.75
#